data_AF-A0A9P6FT44-F1
#
_entry.id   AF-A0A9P6FT44-F1
#
_cell.length_a   1.000
_cell.length_b   1.000
_cell.length_c   1.000
_cell.angle_alpha   90.00
_cell.angle_beta   90.00
_cell.angle_gamma   90.00
#
_symmetry.space_group_name_H-M   'P 1'
#
loop_
_entity.id
_entity.type
_entity.pdbx_description
1 polymer ?
#
loop_
_entity_poly.entity_id
_entity_poly.type
_entity_poly.pdbx_seq_one_letter_code
_entity_poly.pdbx_strand_id
1 'polypeptide(L)'
;MTDTPLDTNASNEQGGTQYSIPTQTQKQEWAAQQSALKAGLVLEDDHPDWSITFKQDCSSYYAEHTQGIKYVGGVDLSFIVSNNEDAIASLIILSFPSLKVVYEDHAKVKLTLPYIAGYLAFREVGPLQALVQNLRTNRPELEPQVIFVDGCGILHPRGFGLASHLGLLTGIPTIGCSKNFLVIHGDGDVLGSSPTEIKVRFRDYLAQNANTAEGMMLLQGTVTGKVYGAALSASTSRVAEGAQNPIYVSVGHKLSLETAVALVRACSQYRIPEPIRQADLKSRKEIRKWCEELAKTKTARSNHSNNNGQSSSRSSNSSNNSGSNKETGKR
;
A
#
# COMPACT_ATOMS: atom_id res chain seq x y z
N MET A 1 29.20 34.59 -36.44
CA MET A 1 29.34 33.48 -37.39
C MET A 1 29.48 32.22 -36.56
N THR A 2 28.39 31.76 -35.95
CA THR A 2 27.39 30.83 -36.50
C THR A 2 27.98 29.44 -36.68
N ASP A 3 27.64 28.53 -35.77
CA ASP A 3 26.98 27.29 -36.17
C ASP A 3 26.19 26.67 -35.01
N THR A 4 24.91 26.49 -35.29
CA THR A 4 23.91 25.62 -34.64
C THR A 4 23.08 25.06 -35.81
N PRO A 5 22.27 24.00 -35.66
CA PRO A 5 22.51 22.64 -35.16
C PRO A 5 22.07 21.59 -36.22
N LEU A 6 22.16 20.29 -35.93
CA LEU A 6 21.31 19.30 -36.58
C LEU A 6 20.65 18.37 -35.55
N ASP A 7 19.36 18.61 -35.39
CA ASP A 7 18.33 17.71 -34.89
C ASP A 7 18.41 16.31 -35.49
N THR A 8 18.15 15.29 -34.67
CA THR A 8 17.30 14.17 -35.13
C THR A 8 16.36 13.74 -34.00
N ASN A 9 15.14 14.28 -34.06
CA ASN A 9 13.95 13.71 -33.45
C ASN A 9 13.66 12.34 -34.08
N ALA A 10 13.49 11.31 -33.25
CA ALA A 10 12.72 10.12 -33.61
C ALA A 10 11.78 9.79 -32.44
N SER A 11 10.62 10.40 -32.52
CA SER A 11 9.41 10.15 -31.76
C SER A 11 8.98 8.69 -31.84
N ASN A 12 8.83 8.05 -30.68
CA ASN A 12 7.97 6.88 -30.52
C ASN A 12 6.91 7.23 -29.46
N GLU A 13 5.83 7.84 -29.94
CA GLU A 13 4.61 8.07 -29.18
C GLU A 13 3.86 6.74 -29.04
N GLN A 14 3.79 6.22 -27.82
CA GLN A 14 2.72 5.30 -27.40
C GLN A 14 2.19 5.75 -26.04
N GLY A 15 1.22 6.67 -26.09
CA GLY A 15 0.01 6.71 -25.25
C GLY A 15 0.10 6.44 -23.75
N GLY A 16 1.17 6.85 -23.06
CA GLY A 16 1.19 6.95 -21.60
C GLY A 16 0.79 8.36 -21.19
N THR A 17 -0.22 8.50 -20.32
CA THR A 17 -0.53 9.78 -19.67
C THR A 17 0.74 10.32 -19.01
N GLN A 18 1.31 11.39 -19.59
CA GLN A 18 2.54 12.01 -19.12
C GLN A 18 2.21 12.75 -17.81
N TYR A 19 2.48 12.11 -16.68
CA TYR A 19 2.30 12.75 -15.38
C TYR A 19 3.13 14.03 -15.30
N SER A 20 2.50 15.15 -14.95
CA SER A 20 3.24 16.37 -14.67
C SER A 20 4.08 16.17 -13.41
N ILE A 21 5.38 16.45 -13.52
CA ILE A 21 6.28 16.44 -12.36
C ILE A 21 5.75 17.49 -11.37
N PRO A 22 5.48 17.12 -10.11
CA PRO A 22 4.94 18.03 -9.10
C PRO A 22 5.82 19.26 -8.95
N THR A 23 5.20 20.43 -9.01
CA THR A 23 5.90 21.71 -8.88
C THR A 23 6.55 21.83 -7.50
N GLN A 24 7.56 22.69 -7.38
CA GLN A 24 8.18 22.95 -6.08
C GLN A 24 7.16 23.47 -5.07
N THR A 25 6.23 24.32 -5.51
CA THR A 25 5.11 24.82 -4.72
C THR A 25 4.21 23.69 -4.21
N GLN A 26 3.82 22.76 -5.08
CA GLN A 26 2.99 21.62 -4.70
C GLN A 26 3.67 20.72 -3.66
N LYS A 27 4.99 20.51 -3.79
CA LYS A 27 5.77 19.78 -2.77
C LYS A 27 5.82 20.53 -1.43
N GLN A 28 5.87 21.86 -1.44
CA GLN A 28 5.85 22.68 -0.23
C GLN A 28 4.48 22.66 0.44
N GLU A 29 3.40 22.75 -0.34
CA GLU A 29 2.02 22.64 0.17
C GLU A 29 1.78 21.29 0.83
N TRP A 30 2.17 20.18 0.19
CA TRP A 30 2.04 18.86 0.78
C TRP A 30 2.90 18.68 2.04
N ALA A 31 4.10 19.27 2.08
CA ALA A 31 4.94 19.26 3.27
C ALA A 31 4.27 20.01 4.43
N ALA A 32 3.69 21.18 4.16
CA ALA A 32 2.98 21.98 5.16
C ALA A 32 1.74 21.24 5.67
N GLN A 33 0.95 20.64 4.77
CA GLN A 33 -0.22 19.86 5.12
C GLN A 33 0.15 18.64 5.98
N GLN A 34 1.20 17.89 5.63
CA GLN A 34 1.67 16.78 6.49
C GLN A 34 2.10 17.27 7.86
N SER A 35 2.79 18.40 7.94
CA SER A 35 3.25 18.95 9.22
C SER A 35 2.08 19.35 10.11
N ALA A 36 1.05 19.96 9.53
CA ALA A 36 -0.19 20.31 10.24
C ALA A 36 -0.95 19.07 10.72
N LEU A 37 -1.09 18.05 9.87
CA LEU A 37 -1.76 16.79 10.23
C LEU A 37 -0.98 16.01 11.30
N LYS A 38 0.35 15.96 11.18
CA LYS A 38 1.23 15.28 12.12
C LYS A 38 1.10 15.82 13.55
N ALA A 39 0.80 17.10 13.72
CA ALA A 39 0.57 17.70 15.04
C ALA A 39 -0.64 17.10 15.78
N GLY A 40 -1.57 16.45 15.06
CA GLY A 40 -2.71 15.74 15.65
C GLY A 40 -2.44 14.27 16.01
N LEU A 41 -1.23 13.75 15.79
CA LEU A 41 -0.92 12.36 16.14
C LEU A 41 -0.81 12.18 17.66
N VAL A 42 -1.59 11.25 18.18
CA VAL A 42 -1.39 10.67 19.51
C VAL A 42 -0.51 9.43 19.36
N LEU A 43 0.61 9.38 20.09
CA LEU A 43 1.60 8.28 20.02
C LEU A 43 1.61 7.40 21.27
N GLU A 44 0.64 7.61 22.15
CA GLU A 44 0.40 6.87 23.38
C GLU A 44 -0.96 6.17 23.30
N ASP A 45 -1.22 5.24 24.22
CA ASP A 45 -2.51 4.55 24.33
C ASP A 45 -3.64 5.55 24.61
N ASP A 46 -4.53 5.75 23.63
CA ASP A 46 -5.72 6.60 23.70
C ASP A 46 -6.94 5.81 23.19
N HIS A 47 -7.24 4.74 23.91
CA HIS A 47 -8.31 3.79 23.61
C HIS A 47 -8.93 3.27 24.92
N PRO A 48 -9.87 4.01 25.56
CA PRO A 48 -10.40 3.64 26.87
C PRO A 48 -11.23 2.34 26.87
N ASP A 49 -11.73 1.92 25.71
CA ASP A 49 -12.65 0.77 25.57
C ASP A 49 -11.93 -0.58 25.55
N TRP A 50 -10.61 -0.60 25.43
CA TRP A 50 -9.81 -1.83 25.41
C TRP A 50 -8.42 -1.61 25.99
N SER A 51 -7.83 -2.67 26.53
CA SER A 51 -6.52 -2.61 27.19
C SER A 51 -5.69 -3.87 26.97
N ILE A 52 -4.39 -3.73 27.18
CA ILE A 52 -3.42 -4.82 27.18
C ILE A 52 -2.69 -4.81 28.52
N THR A 53 -2.62 -5.97 29.16
CA THR A 53 -1.71 -6.21 30.27
C THR A 53 -0.48 -6.92 29.73
N PHE A 54 0.70 -6.43 30.09
CA PHE A 54 1.97 -6.96 29.63
C PHE A 54 2.58 -7.93 30.64
N LYS A 55 3.28 -8.95 30.16
CA LYS A 55 4.01 -9.89 31.02
C LYS A 55 5.10 -9.15 31.80
N GLN A 56 5.17 -9.36 33.11
CA GLN A 56 6.12 -8.68 34.00
C GLN A 56 7.56 -9.21 33.88
N ASP A 57 7.74 -10.43 33.35
CA ASP A 57 9.01 -11.17 33.41
C ASP A 57 9.89 -11.03 32.16
N CYS A 58 9.38 -10.39 31.09
CA CYS A 58 10.10 -10.12 29.84
C CYS A 58 10.04 -8.62 29.56
N SER A 59 10.97 -8.06 28.77
CA SER A 59 10.79 -6.68 28.30
C SER A 59 9.38 -6.52 27.70
N SER A 60 8.72 -5.43 28.08
CA SER A 60 7.27 -5.21 28.20
C SER A 60 6.43 -5.26 26.92
N TYR A 61 6.81 -6.08 25.94
CA TYR A 61 6.25 -6.08 24.58
C TYR A 61 5.48 -7.38 24.26
N TYR A 62 5.17 -8.19 25.26
CA TYR A 62 4.31 -9.36 25.14
C TYR A 62 3.02 -9.14 25.92
N ALA A 63 1.89 -9.22 25.22
CA ALA A 63 0.58 -9.25 25.87
C ALA A 63 0.44 -10.53 26.70
N GLU A 64 0.10 -10.36 27.97
CA GLU A 64 -0.38 -11.42 28.86
C GLU A 64 -1.88 -11.60 28.70
N HIS A 65 -2.61 -10.48 28.78
CA HIS A 65 -4.05 -10.43 28.64
C HIS A 65 -4.49 -9.24 27.79
N THR A 66 -5.55 -9.42 27.02
CA THR A 66 -6.20 -8.37 26.24
C THR A 66 -7.67 -8.30 26.64
N GLN A 67 -8.18 -7.11 26.92
CA GLN A 67 -9.58 -6.89 27.28
C GLN A 67 -10.21 -5.93 26.27
N GLY A 68 -11.46 -6.19 25.85
CA GLY A 68 -12.23 -5.29 24.98
C GLY A 68 -11.91 -5.38 23.48
N ILE A 69 -10.82 -6.03 23.07
CA ILE A 69 -10.49 -6.24 21.66
C ILE A 69 -11.29 -7.41 21.09
N LYS A 70 -12.22 -7.12 20.17
CA LYS A 70 -13.06 -8.12 19.48
C LYS A 70 -12.66 -8.30 18.02
N TYR A 71 -12.19 -7.23 17.38
CA TYR A 71 -11.91 -7.15 15.96
C TYR A 71 -10.63 -6.36 15.69
N VAL A 72 -9.83 -6.88 14.78
CA VAL A 72 -8.65 -6.21 14.24
C VAL A 72 -8.82 -6.05 12.73
N GLY A 73 -8.47 -4.87 12.21
CA GLY A 73 -8.52 -4.56 10.78
C GLY A 73 -7.16 -4.72 10.12
N GLY A 74 -7.15 -5.09 8.85
CA GLY A 74 -5.98 -5.08 7.99
C GLY A 74 -6.29 -4.34 6.70
N VAL A 75 -5.39 -3.46 6.28
CA VAL A 75 -5.51 -2.75 4.99
C VAL A 75 -4.28 -2.96 4.12
N ASP A 76 -4.54 -3.02 2.81
CA ASP A 76 -3.52 -3.13 1.76
C ASP A 76 -3.98 -2.37 0.51
N LEU A 77 -3.01 -1.91 -0.28
CA LEU A 77 -3.24 -1.34 -1.60
C LEU A 77 -2.31 -2.02 -2.60
N SER A 78 -2.86 -2.94 -3.39
CA SER A 78 -2.09 -3.71 -4.36
C SER A 78 -2.28 -3.17 -5.77
N PHE A 79 -1.20 -3.00 -6.51
CA PHE A 79 -1.19 -2.43 -7.87
C PHE A 79 -1.23 -3.51 -8.95
N ILE A 80 -1.87 -3.19 -10.08
CA ILE A 80 -1.74 -3.98 -11.30
C ILE A 80 -0.30 -3.83 -11.83
N VAL A 81 0.39 -4.95 -12.02
CA VAL A 81 1.81 -4.96 -12.44
C VAL A 81 2.05 -4.25 -13.78
N SER A 82 1.06 -4.29 -14.69
CA SER A 82 1.18 -3.65 -16.01
C SER A 82 1.03 -2.13 -15.99
N ASN A 83 0.41 -1.55 -14.96
CA ASN A 83 0.26 -0.11 -14.82
C ASN A 83 0.19 0.32 -13.34
N ASN A 84 1.17 1.10 -12.88
CA ASN A 84 1.26 1.60 -11.50
C ASN A 84 0.19 2.66 -11.14
N GLU A 85 -0.91 2.71 -11.88
CA GLU A 85 -2.04 3.61 -11.69
C GLU A 85 -3.24 2.86 -11.12
N ASP A 86 -3.50 1.66 -11.63
CA ASP A 86 -4.66 0.86 -11.25
C ASP A 86 -4.28 0.00 -10.06
N ALA A 87 -5.10 0.07 -9.01
CA ALA A 87 -4.89 -0.67 -7.78
C ALA A 87 -6.20 -1.19 -7.19
N ILE A 88 -6.09 -2.18 -6.32
CA ILE A 88 -7.16 -2.62 -5.43
C ILE A 88 -6.82 -2.15 -4.02
N ALA A 89 -7.65 -1.26 -3.48
CA ALA A 89 -7.71 -0.98 -2.06
C ALA A 89 -8.50 -2.10 -1.36
N SER A 90 -8.04 -2.54 -0.20
CA SER A 90 -8.59 -3.69 0.52
C SER A 90 -8.69 -3.40 2.02
N LEU A 91 -9.83 -3.70 2.62
CA LEU A 91 -10.07 -3.68 4.06
C LEU A 91 -10.60 -5.05 4.49
N ILE A 92 -9.90 -5.70 5.42
CA ILE A 92 -10.30 -6.98 5.99
C ILE A 92 -10.46 -6.83 7.50
N ILE A 93 -11.55 -7.32 8.07
CA ILE A 93 -11.73 -7.39 9.52
C ILE A 93 -11.65 -8.85 9.96
N LEU A 94 -10.89 -9.09 11.02
CA LEU A 94 -10.70 -10.39 11.63
C LEU A 94 -11.23 -10.34 13.06
N SER A 95 -11.90 -11.40 13.47
CA SER A 95 -12.18 -11.68 14.89
C SER A 95 -10.88 -11.85 15.67
N PHE A 96 -10.84 -11.34 16.90
CA PHE A 96 -9.72 -11.47 17.82
C PHE A 96 -10.17 -12.23 19.09
N PRO A 97 -9.39 -13.19 19.62
CA PRO A 97 -8.04 -13.59 19.19
C PRO A 97 -8.01 -14.69 18.11
N SER A 98 -9.16 -15.16 17.58
CA SER A 98 -9.17 -16.31 16.65
C SER A 98 -8.60 -16.03 15.26
N LEU A 99 -8.40 -14.76 14.89
CA LEU A 99 -7.90 -14.29 13.60
C LEU A 99 -8.67 -14.87 12.40
N LYS A 100 -9.98 -15.09 12.56
CA LYS A 100 -10.86 -15.51 11.47
C LYS A 100 -11.43 -14.27 10.79
N VAL A 101 -11.36 -14.21 9.46
CA VAL A 101 -11.96 -13.14 8.67
C VAL A 101 -13.48 -13.13 8.86
N VAL A 102 -14.03 -11.97 9.20
CA VAL A 102 -15.46 -11.74 9.42
C VAL A 102 -16.05 -10.68 8.46
N TYR A 103 -15.19 -9.90 7.78
CA TYR A 103 -15.59 -8.91 6.80
C TYR A 103 -14.47 -8.67 5.79
N GLU A 104 -14.85 -8.41 4.53
CA GLU A 104 -13.96 -8.07 3.42
C GLU A 104 -14.64 -6.98 2.59
N ASP A 105 -13.92 -5.89 2.29
CA ASP A 105 -14.36 -4.86 1.33
C ASP A 105 -13.18 -4.46 0.42
N HIS A 106 -13.50 -4.18 -0.84
CA HIS A 106 -12.52 -3.92 -1.89
C HIS A 106 -12.99 -2.83 -2.84
N ALA A 107 -12.08 -1.97 -3.28
CA ALA A 107 -12.35 -0.96 -4.30
C ALA A 107 -11.29 -0.98 -5.39
N LYS A 108 -11.74 -1.03 -6.65
CA LYS A 108 -10.92 -0.71 -7.83
C LYS A 108 -10.65 0.79 -7.82
N VAL A 109 -9.39 1.18 -7.76
CA VAL A 109 -8.99 2.58 -7.70
C VAL A 109 -7.98 2.90 -8.77
N LYS A 110 -8.07 4.14 -9.29
CA LYS A 110 -7.09 4.71 -10.21
C LYS A 110 -6.38 5.86 -9.51
N LEU A 111 -5.10 5.69 -9.23
CA LEU A 111 -4.27 6.65 -8.51
C LEU A 111 -3.63 7.65 -9.48
N THR A 112 -4.32 8.77 -9.69
CA THR A 112 -3.99 9.82 -10.68
C THR A 112 -2.87 10.77 -10.25
N LEU A 113 -2.46 10.77 -8.99
CA LEU A 113 -1.32 11.56 -8.51
C LEU A 113 0.01 10.85 -8.85
N PRO A 114 1.10 11.57 -9.17
CA PRO A 114 2.40 10.95 -9.44
C PRO A 114 3.07 10.39 -8.17
N TYR A 115 3.90 9.37 -8.31
CA TYR A 115 4.69 8.82 -7.20
C TYR A 115 5.77 9.81 -6.75
N ILE A 116 5.60 10.42 -5.58
CA ILE A 116 6.69 11.11 -4.88
C ILE A 116 7.02 10.35 -3.59
N ALA A 117 8.27 9.93 -3.44
CA ALA A 117 8.78 9.39 -2.19
C ALA A 117 8.52 10.38 -1.04
N GLY A 118 7.95 9.89 0.06
CA GLY A 118 7.55 10.72 1.21
C GLY A 118 6.13 11.29 1.17
N TYR A 119 5.41 11.16 0.06
CA TYR A 119 4.03 11.66 -0.09
C TYR A 119 3.03 10.58 -0.53
N LEU A 120 3.45 9.32 -0.54
CA LEU A 120 2.64 8.18 -0.97
C LEU A 120 1.29 8.10 -0.24
N ALA A 121 1.27 8.45 1.04
CA ALA A 121 0.06 8.46 1.86
C ALA A 121 -1.07 9.33 1.28
N PHE A 122 -0.77 10.45 0.59
CA PHE A 122 -1.81 11.27 -0.02
C PHE A 122 -2.53 10.59 -1.20
N ARG A 123 -1.84 9.65 -1.88
CA ARG A 123 -2.45 8.86 -2.95
C ARG A 123 -3.32 7.75 -2.38
N GLU A 124 -2.84 7.10 -1.32
CA GLU A 124 -3.36 5.81 -0.87
C GLU A 124 -4.40 5.92 0.24
N VAL A 125 -4.38 6.99 1.05
CA VAL A 125 -5.25 7.09 2.23
C VAL A 125 -6.72 7.25 1.86
N GLY A 126 -7.05 7.98 0.79
CA GLY A 126 -8.44 8.28 0.41
C GLY A 126 -9.26 7.02 0.12
N PRO A 127 -8.79 6.12 -0.76
CA PRO A 127 -9.41 4.81 -0.97
C PRO A 127 -9.62 4.00 0.31
N LEU A 128 -8.61 3.93 1.18
CA LEU A 128 -8.67 3.15 2.41
C LEU A 128 -9.65 3.77 3.42
N GLN A 129 -9.67 5.09 3.55
CA GLN A 129 -10.64 5.82 4.37
C GLN A 129 -12.07 5.56 3.89
N ALA A 130 -12.30 5.53 2.57
CA ALA A 130 -13.62 5.25 2.01
C ALA A 130 -14.10 3.84 2.40
N LEU A 131 -13.23 2.83 2.39
CA LEU A 131 -13.58 1.48 2.86
C LEU A 131 -13.95 1.45 4.35
N VAL A 132 -13.22 2.20 5.19
CA VAL A 132 -13.57 2.33 6.62
C VAL A 132 -14.92 3.02 6.80
N GLN A 133 -15.21 4.06 6.01
CA GLN A 133 -16.51 4.73 6.05
C GLN A 133 -17.65 3.81 5.57
N ASN A 134 -17.41 2.99 4.55
CA ASN A 134 -18.35 1.97 4.09
C ASN A 134 -18.63 0.93 5.19
N LEU A 135 -17.60 0.46 5.89
CA LEU A 135 -17.76 -0.44 7.03
C LEU A 135 -18.65 0.18 8.10
N ARG A 136 -18.35 1.42 8.53
CA ARG A 136 -19.15 2.15 9.54
C ARG A 136 -20.60 2.33 9.13
N THR A 137 -20.84 2.55 7.85
CA THR A 137 -22.19 2.77 7.32
C THR A 137 -22.98 1.47 7.24
N ASN A 138 -22.35 0.39 6.80
CA ASN A 138 -23.05 -0.84 6.44
C ASN A 138 -23.01 -1.91 7.52
N ARG A 139 -21.94 -1.98 8.31
CA ARG A 139 -21.64 -3.01 9.32
C ARG A 139 -20.93 -2.41 10.56
N PRO A 140 -21.51 -1.38 11.23
CA PRO A 140 -20.87 -0.70 12.36
C PRO A 140 -20.52 -1.65 13.52
N GLU A 141 -21.24 -2.76 13.68
CA GLU A 141 -20.97 -3.76 14.71
C GLU A 141 -19.63 -4.50 14.52
N LEU A 142 -19.01 -4.37 13.35
CA LEU A 142 -17.72 -4.96 12.99
C LEU A 142 -16.58 -3.93 12.95
N GLU A 143 -16.79 -2.70 13.46
CA GLU A 143 -15.72 -1.70 13.52
C GLU A 143 -14.53 -2.24 14.35
N PRO A 144 -13.29 -2.24 13.79
CA PRO A 144 -12.14 -2.78 14.48
C PRO A 144 -11.66 -1.83 15.58
N GLN A 145 -11.15 -2.40 16.67
CA GLN A 145 -10.47 -1.64 17.72
C GLN A 145 -9.11 -1.08 17.28
N VAL A 146 -8.49 -1.71 16.28
CA VAL A 146 -7.18 -1.32 15.74
C VAL A 146 -7.04 -1.77 14.29
N ILE A 147 -6.40 -0.95 13.45
CA ILE A 147 -6.11 -1.29 12.05
C ILE A 147 -4.59 -1.43 11.83
N PHE A 148 -4.21 -2.56 11.27
CA PHE A 148 -2.86 -2.84 10.77
C PHE A 148 -2.74 -2.40 9.32
N VAL A 149 -1.71 -1.63 9.02
CA VAL A 149 -1.49 -1.03 7.69
C VAL A 149 -0.21 -1.59 7.10
N ASP A 150 -0.25 -2.14 5.88
CA ASP A 150 0.96 -2.49 5.11
C ASP A 150 1.67 -1.20 4.65
N GLY A 151 2.42 -0.61 5.56
CA GLY A 151 2.99 0.72 5.38
C GLY A 151 3.60 1.25 6.67
N CYS A 152 4.20 2.44 6.57
CA CYS A 152 4.84 3.09 7.72
C CYS A 152 3.84 3.96 8.49
N GLY A 153 4.01 4.04 9.81
CA GLY A 153 3.46 5.09 10.65
C GLY A 153 4.49 6.21 10.83
N ILE A 154 4.94 6.44 12.07
CA ILE A 154 5.98 7.43 12.35
C ILE A 154 7.37 7.04 11.83
N LEU A 155 7.64 5.77 11.48
CA LEU A 155 8.88 5.32 10.83
C LEU A 155 8.92 5.79 9.36
N HIS A 156 9.02 7.10 9.18
CA HIS A 156 8.91 7.79 7.91
C HIS A 156 9.79 9.05 7.95
N PRO A 157 10.42 9.48 6.84
CA PRO A 157 11.30 10.66 6.82
C PRO A 157 10.66 11.95 7.36
N ARG A 158 9.33 12.05 7.31
CA ARG A 158 8.55 13.17 7.84
C ARG A 158 7.77 12.85 9.12
N GLY A 159 7.96 11.64 9.67
CA GLY A 159 7.24 11.16 10.83
C GLY A 159 5.72 11.02 10.64
N PHE A 160 5.26 10.86 9.39
CA PHE A 160 3.84 10.85 9.03
C PHE A 160 3.59 9.95 7.80
N GLY A 161 3.65 8.63 7.99
CA GLY A 161 3.37 7.63 6.96
C GLY A 161 1.88 7.32 6.78
N LEU A 162 1.56 6.33 5.93
CA LEU A 162 0.18 5.93 5.61
C LEU A 162 -0.62 5.52 6.85
N ALA A 163 0.00 4.78 7.79
CA ALA A 163 -0.70 4.33 8.99
C ALA A 163 -1.10 5.50 9.89
N SER A 164 -0.20 6.47 10.05
CA SER A 164 -0.46 7.70 10.79
C SER A 164 -1.56 8.54 10.13
N HIS A 165 -1.51 8.67 8.79
CA HIS A 165 -2.51 9.43 8.06
C HIS A 165 -3.89 8.79 8.14
N LEU A 166 -3.99 7.47 7.93
CA LEU A 166 -5.26 6.74 8.02
C LEU A 166 -5.84 6.80 9.43
N GLY A 167 -4.99 6.61 10.46
CA GLY A 167 -5.42 6.66 11.86
C GLY A 167 -5.98 8.02 12.24
N LEU A 168 -5.29 9.09 11.85
CA LEU A 168 -5.75 10.46 12.11
C LEU A 168 -7.11 10.75 11.43
N LEU A 169 -7.29 10.34 10.18
CA LEU A 169 -8.54 10.60 9.43
C LEU A 169 -9.71 9.74 9.91
N THR A 170 -9.45 8.52 10.35
CA THR A 170 -10.50 7.59 10.79
C THR A 170 -10.80 7.73 12.28
N GLY A 171 -9.85 8.21 13.08
CA GLY A 171 -9.92 8.22 14.54
C GLY A 171 -9.70 6.84 15.18
N ILE A 172 -9.46 5.80 14.38
CA ILE A 172 -9.19 4.43 14.84
C ILE A 172 -7.70 4.28 15.14
N PRO A 173 -7.30 3.59 16.23
CA PRO A 173 -5.91 3.27 16.47
C PRO A 173 -5.26 2.51 15.29
N THR A 174 -4.05 2.91 14.89
CA THR A 174 -3.36 2.32 13.73
C THR A 174 -1.94 1.90 14.02
N ILE A 175 -1.53 0.79 13.42
CA ILE A 175 -0.17 0.25 13.47
C ILE A 175 0.37 0.20 12.04
N GLY A 176 1.54 0.81 11.81
CA GLY A 176 2.27 0.63 10.56
C GLY A 176 3.15 -0.62 10.65
N CYS A 177 3.00 -1.56 9.72
CA CYS A 177 3.88 -2.71 9.59
C CYS A 177 4.46 -2.78 8.18
N SER A 178 5.74 -2.43 8.02
CA SER A 178 6.39 -2.45 6.71
C SER A 178 7.29 -3.67 6.52
N LYS A 179 7.28 -4.21 5.29
CA LYS A 179 8.15 -5.32 4.87
C LYS A 179 9.59 -4.89 4.60
N ASN A 180 9.78 -3.60 4.32
CA ASN A 180 11.05 -2.97 3.95
C ASN A 180 11.31 -1.76 4.85
N PHE A 181 12.58 -1.58 5.20
CA PHE A 181 13.00 -0.44 5.99
C PHE A 181 13.01 0.83 5.12
N LEU A 182 12.52 1.94 5.67
CA LEU A 182 12.59 3.25 5.04
C LEU A 182 13.64 4.08 5.78
N VAL A 183 14.70 4.47 5.06
CA VAL A 183 15.76 5.31 5.62
C VAL A 183 15.21 6.65 6.07
N ILE A 184 15.57 7.07 7.27
CA ILE A 184 15.16 8.35 7.83
C ILE A 184 16.30 9.33 7.65
N HIS A 185 16.05 10.35 6.82
CA HIS A 185 16.82 11.59 6.76
C HIS A 185 15.80 12.72 6.71
N GLY A 186 15.38 13.19 7.89
CA GLY A 186 14.33 14.20 7.98
C GLY A 186 13.95 14.51 9.42
N ASP A 187 13.22 15.60 9.62
CA ASP A 187 12.91 16.17 10.94
C ASP A 187 14.16 16.42 11.82
N GLY A 188 15.33 16.63 11.21
CA GLY A 188 16.59 16.83 11.93
C GLY A 188 17.23 15.55 12.47
N ASP A 189 16.74 14.37 12.09
CA ASP A 189 17.29 13.08 12.54
C ASP A 189 17.76 12.18 11.39
N VAL A 190 18.52 11.15 11.76
CA VAL A 190 19.07 10.14 10.86
C VAL A 190 18.88 8.75 11.45
N LEU A 191 18.30 7.83 10.68
CA LEU A 191 18.22 6.41 11.04
C LEU A 191 18.45 5.53 9.81
N GLY A 192 19.51 4.71 9.92
CA GLY A 192 19.97 3.80 8.89
C GLY A 192 20.69 4.52 7.75
N SER A 193 21.64 3.85 7.11
CA SER A 193 22.26 4.33 5.86
C SER A 193 21.64 3.66 4.63
N SER A 194 21.11 2.46 4.80
CA SER A 194 20.42 1.70 3.77
C SER A 194 19.51 0.64 4.40
N PRO A 195 18.51 0.11 3.68
CA PRO A 195 17.71 -1.00 4.16
C PRO A 195 18.54 -2.27 4.46
N THR A 196 19.65 -2.47 3.74
CA THR A 196 20.55 -3.62 3.94
C THR A 196 21.33 -3.49 5.24
N GLU A 197 21.83 -2.30 5.56
CA GLU A 197 22.56 -2.04 6.80
C GLU A 197 21.67 -2.33 8.02
N ILE A 198 20.43 -1.85 8.05
CA ILE A 198 19.50 -2.15 9.15
C ILE A 198 19.22 -3.65 9.29
N LYS A 199 19.11 -4.40 8.18
CA LYS A 199 18.96 -5.86 8.23
C LYS A 199 20.20 -6.55 8.81
N VAL A 200 21.41 -6.07 8.50
CA VAL A 200 22.65 -6.58 9.11
C VAL A 200 22.65 -6.29 10.60
N ARG A 201 22.40 -5.03 11.00
CA ARG A 201 22.32 -4.61 12.40
C ARG A 201 21.31 -5.43 13.19
N PHE A 202 20.14 -5.72 12.62
CA PHE A 202 19.13 -6.56 13.25
C PHE A 202 19.62 -8.00 13.46
N ARG A 203 20.28 -8.61 12.46
CA ARG A 203 20.84 -9.97 12.60
C ARG A 203 21.93 -10.02 13.67
N ASP A 204 22.82 -9.04 13.69
CA ASP A 204 23.90 -8.95 14.69
C ASP A 204 23.30 -8.76 16.09
N TYR A 205 22.27 -7.93 16.20
CA TYR A 205 21.51 -7.76 17.44
C TYR A 205 20.92 -9.09 17.92
N LEU A 206 20.24 -9.85 17.05
CA LEU A 206 19.69 -11.16 17.43
C LEU A 206 20.79 -12.16 17.84
N ALA A 207 21.94 -12.17 17.17
CA ALA A 207 23.04 -13.06 17.50
C ALA A 207 23.64 -12.75 18.88
N GLN A 208 23.75 -11.47 19.25
CA GLN A 208 24.27 -11.01 20.55
C GLN A 208 23.24 -11.21 21.68
N ASN A 209 21.96 -11.20 21.35
CA ASN A 209 20.85 -11.25 22.30
C ASN A 209 20.10 -12.59 22.24
N ALA A 210 20.73 -13.66 21.74
CA ALA A 210 20.09 -14.97 21.51
C ALA A 210 19.50 -15.62 22.78
N ASN A 211 20.02 -15.24 23.96
CA ASN A 211 19.51 -15.69 25.27
C ASN A 211 18.30 -14.88 25.76
N THR A 212 18.00 -13.74 25.12
CA THR A 212 16.78 -12.96 25.37
C THR A 212 15.81 -13.31 24.25
N ALA A 213 14.68 -13.94 24.59
CA ALA A 213 13.68 -14.39 23.63
C ALA A 213 12.93 -13.23 22.91
N GLU A 214 13.52 -12.04 22.87
CA GLU A 214 12.82 -10.78 22.62
C GLU A 214 12.76 -10.40 21.15
N GLY A 215 13.56 -11.00 20.26
CA GLY A 215 13.34 -10.96 18.81
C GLY A 215 13.08 -9.57 18.20
N MET A 216 13.53 -8.49 18.84
CA MET A 216 13.11 -7.12 18.58
C MET A 216 14.27 -6.17 18.81
N MET A 217 14.47 -5.23 17.90
CA MET A 217 15.47 -4.16 18.02
C MET A 217 14.78 -2.82 17.85
N LEU A 218 14.96 -1.89 18.80
CA LEU A 218 14.45 -0.53 18.67
C LEU A 218 15.15 0.21 17.52
N LEU A 219 14.37 0.99 16.78
CA LEU A 219 14.81 1.79 15.66
C LEU A 219 14.92 3.25 16.11
N GLN A 220 16.10 3.60 16.60
CA GLN A 220 16.37 4.90 17.21
C GLN A 220 17.27 5.76 16.32
N GLY A 221 16.84 7.00 16.08
CA GLY A 221 17.63 7.97 15.34
C GLY A 221 18.92 8.37 16.08
N THR A 222 19.99 8.57 15.32
CA THR A 222 21.33 8.77 15.86
C THR A 222 21.60 10.20 16.29
N VAL A 223 20.79 11.17 15.84
CA VAL A 223 20.98 12.59 16.16
C VAL A 223 20.09 12.98 17.33
N THR A 224 18.79 12.68 17.24
CA THR A 224 17.83 13.13 18.27
C THR A 224 17.60 12.10 19.36
N GLY A 225 18.00 10.85 19.15
CA GLY A 225 17.67 9.74 20.05
C GLY A 225 16.20 9.34 20.01
N LYS A 226 15.39 9.88 19.09
CA LYS A 226 13.98 9.52 18.94
C LYS A 226 13.83 8.07 18.50
N VAL A 227 12.89 7.35 19.13
CA VAL A 227 12.47 6.02 18.69
C VAL A 227 11.40 6.18 17.61
N TYR A 228 11.64 5.61 16.43
CA TYR A 228 10.72 5.62 15.29
C TYR A 228 9.88 4.34 15.20
N GLY A 229 10.28 3.28 15.90
CA GLY A 229 9.62 1.99 15.84
C GLY A 229 10.56 0.86 16.26
N ALA A 230 10.26 -0.34 15.79
CA ALA A 230 11.04 -1.53 16.08
C ALA A 230 11.16 -2.46 14.87
N ALA A 231 12.33 -3.07 14.68
CA ALA A 231 12.51 -4.23 13.81
C ALA A 231 12.16 -5.47 14.62
N LEU A 232 11.29 -6.33 14.08
CA LEU A 232 10.69 -7.43 14.82
C LEU A 232 10.73 -8.74 14.02
N SER A 233 11.10 -9.82 14.70
CA SER A 233 10.80 -11.19 14.30
C SER A 233 9.43 -11.56 14.87
N ALA A 234 8.38 -11.32 14.07
CA ALA A 234 7.00 -11.22 14.55
C ALA A 234 6.41 -12.51 15.17
N SER A 235 6.93 -13.69 14.81
CA SER A 235 6.48 -14.98 15.35
C SER A 235 7.58 -15.61 16.21
N THR A 236 7.20 -16.11 17.39
CA THR A 236 8.10 -16.77 18.36
C THR A 236 8.74 -18.04 17.80
N SER A 237 8.02 -18.82 16.97
CA SER A 237 8.62 -19.98 16.30
C SER A 237 9.72 -19.58 15.32
N ARG A 238 9.57 -18.42 14.68
CA ARG A 238 10.57 -17.87 13.75
C ARG A 238 11.80 -17.29 14.44
N VAL A 239 11.66 -16.82 15.68
CA VAL A 239 12.81 -16.44 16.51
C VAL A 239 13.68 -17.68 16.76
N ALA A 240 13.06 -18.82 17.10
CA ALA A 240 13.76 -20.09 17.31
C ALA A 240 14.38 -20.68 16.02
N GLU A 241 13.78 -20.43 14.85
CA GLU A 241 14.26 -20.89 13.54
C GLU A 241 15.29 -19.95 12.86
N GLY A 242 15.72 -18.88 13.52
CA GLY A 242 16.74 -17.97 12.98
C GLY A 242 16.27 -17.07 11.83
N ALA A 243 15.02 -16.59 11.89
CA ALA A 243 14.46 -15.73 10.84
C ALA A 243 15.28 -14.45 10.60
N GLN A 244 15.71 -14.26 9.35
CA GLN A 244 16.65 -13.19 8.98
C GLN A 244 15.99 -11.89 8.51
N ASN A 245 14.69 -11.91 8.20
CA ASN A 245 13.99 -10.77 7.62
C ASN A 245 12.96 -10.20 8.61
N PRO A 246 13.23 -9.05 9.24
CA PRO A 246 12.29 -8.43 10.16
C PRO A 246 11.04 -7.91 9.43
N ILE A 247 9.99 -7.66 10.22
CA ILE A 247 8.99 -6.66 9.90
C ILE A 247 9.31 -5.40 10.70
N TYR A 248 9.06 -4.21 10.16
CA TYR A 248 9.29 -2.96 10.86
C TYR A 248 7.95 -2.41 11.35
N VAL A 249 7.81 -2.33 12.66
CA VAL A 249 6.60 -1.88 13.35
C VAL A 249 6.79 -0.43 13.77
N SER A 250 5.78 0.40 13.56
CA SER A 250 5.77 1.78 14.03
C SER A 250 4.38 2.20 14.42
N VAL A 251 4.28 3.12 15.39
CA VAL A 251 3.02 3.72 15.79
C VAL A 251 2.42 4.46 14.60
N GLY A 252 1.15 4.20 14.32
CA GLY A 252 0.35 5.01 13.42
C GLY A 252 -0.31 6.16 14.19
N HIS A 253 -1.29 5.82 15.04
CA HIS A 253 -2.11 6.76 15.81
C HIS A 253 -2.77 6.06 17.03
N LYS A 254 -2.91 6.78 18.16
CA LYS A 254 -3.67 6.41 19.38
C LYS A 254 -3.24 5.11 20.08
N LEU A 255 -2.00 4.70 19.91
CA LEU A 255 -1.43 3.58 20.65
C LEU A 255 0.07 3.79 20.83
N SER A 256 0.61 3.26 21.92
CA SER A 256 2.04 3.21 22.21
C SER A 256 2.76 2.21 21.31
N LEU A 257 4.09 2.32 21.22
CA LEU A 257 4.90 1.36 20.48
C LEU A 257 4.84 -0.03 21.14
N GLU A 258 4.76 -0.06 22.47
CA GLU A 258 4.60 -1.24 23.31
C GLU A 258 3.33 -2.01 22.91
N THR A 259 2.19 -1.32 22.92
CA THR A 259 0.90 -1.85 22.47
C THR A 259 0.95 -2.29 21.01
N ALA A 260 1.58 -1.50 20.13
CA ALA A 260 1.73 -1.85 18.71
C ALA A 260 2.45 -3.19 18.53
N VAL A 261 3.60 -3.36 19.18
CA VAL A 261 4.42 -4.58 19.06
C VAL A 261 3.71 -5.78 19.66
N ALA A 262 3.05 -5.62 20.81
CA ALA A 262 2.30 -6.70 21.45
C ALA A 262 1.16 -7.19 20.56
N LEU A 263 0.41 -6.29 19.94
CA LEU A 263 -0.66 -6.63 18.99
C LEU A 263 -0.12 -7.27 17.71
N VAL A 264 1.01 -6.77 17.17
CA VAL A 264 1.68 -7.40 16.03
C VAL A 264 2.06 -8.83 16.35
N ARG A 265 2.64 -9.11 17.51
CA ARG A 265 2.96 -10.48 17.93
C ARG A 265 1.72 -11.34 18.09
N ALA A 266 0.68 -10.83 18.77
CA ALA A 266 -0.57 -11.56 18.98
C ALA A 266 -1.28 -11.91 17.66
N CYS A 267 -1.10 -11.08 16.63
CA CYS A 267 -1.65 -11.29 15.29
C CYS A 267 -0.70 -12.04 14.33
N SER A 268 0.50 -12.46 14.76
CA SER A 268 1.52 -13.03 13.86
C SER A 268 1.68 -14.54 14.02
N GLN A 269 1.02 -15.30 13.14
CA GLN A 269 1.33 -16.71 12.93
C GLN A 269 2.54 -16.90 12.01
N TYR A 270 2.81 -15.91 11.15
CA TYR A 270 3.90 -15.89 10.17
C TYR A 270 4.77 -14.63 10.34
N ARG A 271 5.63 -14.32 9.36
CA ARG A 271 6.40 -13.07 9.34
C ARG A 271 5.49 -11.83 9.29
N ILE A 272 4.40 -11.90 8.52
CA ILE A 272 3.46 -10.80 8.32
C ILE A 272 2.23 -11.07 9.19
N PRO A 273 1.75 -10.08 9.98
CA PRO A 273 0.53 -10.21 10.78
C PRO A 273 -0.65 -10.62 9.93
N GLU A 274 -1.51 -11.47 10.49
CA GLU A 274 -2.65 -12.08 9.81
C GLU A 274 -3.59 -11.03 9.17
N PRO A 275 -3.89 -9.87 9.79
CA PRO A 275 -4.72 -8.85 9.15
C PRO A 275 -4.13 -8.31 7.84
N ILE A 276 -2.84 -7.98 7.82
CA ILE A 276 -2.14 -7.51 6.62
C ILE A 276 -2.00 -8.64 5.60
N ARG A 277 -1.67 -9.85 6.06
CA ARG A 277 -1.52 -11.02 5.20
C ARG A 277 -2.82 -11.33 4.46
N GLN A 278 -3.96 -11.24 5.13
CA GLN A 278 -5.28 -11.41 4.51
C GLN A 278 -5.58 -10.27 3.54
N ALA A 279 -5.32 -9.02 3.92
CA ALA A 279 -5.53 -7.87 3.04
C ALA A 279 -4.77 -8.00 1.71
N ASP A 280 -3.48 -8.35 1.75
CA ASP A 280 -2.62 -8.61 0.57
C ASP A 280 -3.10 -9.83 -0.24
N LEU A 281 -3.48 -10.93 0.42
CA LEU A 281 -3.94 -12.13 -0.28
C LEU A 281 -5.23 -11.87 -1.07
N LYS A 282 -6.17 -11.13 -0.46
CA LYS A 282 -7.49 -10.83 -1.04
C LYS A 282 -7.39 -9.74 -2.11
N SER A 283 -6.62 -8.67 -1.88
CA SER A 283 -6.39 -7.64 -2.89
C SER A 283 -5.75 -8.21 -4.16
N ARG A 284 -4.74 -9.09 -4.03
CA ARG A 284 -4.14 -9.80 -5.18
C ARG A 284 -5.11 -10.74 -5.89
N LYS A 285 -6.07 -11.33 -5.17
CA LYS A 285 -7.12 -12.15 -5.78
C LYS A 285 -8.04 -11.28 -6.65
N GLU A 286 -8.43 -10.10 -6.18
CA GLU A 286 -9.24 -9.16 -6.95
C GLU A 286 -8.48 -8.58 -8.15
N ILE A 287 -7.18 -8.34 -8.03
CA ILE A 287 -6.33 -7.96 -9.18
C ILE A 287 -6.38 -9.02 -10.28
N ARG A 288 -6.23 -10.31 -9.93
CA ARG A 288 -6.27 -11.39 -10.92
C ARG A 288 -7.60 -11.42 -11.68
N LYS A 289 -8.71 -11.33 -10.95
CA LYS A 289 -10.05 -11.24 -11.56
C LYS A 289 -10.17 -10.03 -12.49
N TRP A 290 -9.71 -8.87 -12.04
CA TRP A 290 -9.77 -7.64 -12.84
C TRP A 290 -8.93 -7.76 -14.13
N CYS A 291 -7.72 -8.32 -14.04
CA CYS A 291 -6.88 -8.59 -15.22
C CYS A 291 -7.56 -9.54 -16.22
N GLU A 292 -8.23 -10.59 -15.73
CA GLU A 292 -8.99 -11.53 -16.57
C GLU A 292 -10.18 -10.85 -17.27
N GLU A 293 -10.91 -9.98 -16.58
CA GLU A 293 -12.01 -9.17 -17.16
C GLU A 293 -11.50 -8.24 -18.27
N LEU A 294 -10.37 -7.58 -18.04
CA LEU A 294 -9.72 -6.71 -19.03
C LEU A 294 -9.27 -7.50 -20.27
N ALA A 295 -8.73 -8.70 -20.08
CA ALA A 295 -8.33 -9.57 -21.18
C ALA A 295 -9.53 -10.01 -22.04
N LYS A 296 -10.62 -10.47 -21.42
CA LYS A 296 -11.85 -10.86 -22.12
C LYS A 296 -12.44 -9.71 -22.94
N THR A 297 -12.44 -8.51 -22.38
CA THR A 297 -12.96 -7.30 -23.05
C THR A 297 -12.11 -6.92 -24.28
N LYS A 298 -10.78 -7.08 -24.21
CA LYS A 298 -9.88 -6.85 -25.35
C LYS A 298 -10.12 -7.86 -26.49
N THR A 299 -10.28 -9.15 -26.17
CA THR A 299 -10.56 -10.20 -27.16
C THR A 299 -11.93 -10.00 -27.83
N ALA A 300 -12.95 -9.59 -27.09
CA ALA A 300 -14.27 -9.27 -27.66
C ALA A 300 -14.19 -8.09 -28.64
N ARG A 301 -13.42 -7.05 -28.32
CA ARG A 301 -13.22 -5.89 -29.20
C ARG A 301 -12.42 -6.23 -30.46
N SER A 302 -11.37 -7.06 -30.36
CA SER A 302 -10.59 -7.48 -31.54
C SER A 302 -11.41 -8.34 -32.51
N ASN A 303 -12.29 -9.18 -31.99
CA ASN A 303 -13.17 -10.01 -32.81
C ASN A 303 -14.26 -9.17 -33.51
N HIS A 304 -14.74 -8.09 -32.86
CA HIS A 304 -15.70 -7.17 -33.48
C HIS A 304 -15.07 -6.29 -34.57
N SER A 305 -13.83 -5.83 -34.38
CA SER A 305 -13.10 -5.07 -35.41
C SER A 305 -12.75 -5.92 -36.65
N ASN A 306 -12.46 -7.22 -36.48
CA ASN A 306 -12.19 -8.11 -37.62
C ASN A 306 -13.45 -8.43 -38.45
N ASN A 307 -14.63 -8.49 -37.83
CA ASN A 307 -15.88 -8.76 -38.56
C ASN A 307 -16.39 -7.55 -39.37
N ASN A 308 -16.06 -6.32 -38.98
CA ASN A 308 -16.45 -5.12 -39.75
C ASN A 308 -15.50 -4.81 -40.92
N GLY A 309 -14.36 -5.52 -41.04
CA GLY A 309 -13.45 -5.40 -42.18
C GLY A 309 -13.77 -6.32 -43.38
N GLN A 310 -14.72 -7.26 -43.23
CA GLN A 310 -15.07 -8.23 -44.28
C GLN A 310 -16.43 -8.00 -44.95
N SER A 311 -17.18 -6.97 -44.58
CA SER A 311 -18.53 -6.70 -45.11
C SER A 311 -18.59 -5.63 -46.21
N SER A 312 -17.47 -5.00 -46.61
CA SER A 312 -17.44 -3.95 -47.65
C SER A 312 -16.95 -4.39 -49.04
N SER A 313 -16.94 -5.69 -49.36
CA SER A 313 -16.56 -6.17 -50.70
C SER A 313 -17.48 -7.27 -51.23
N ARG A 314 -18.79 -7.01 -51.36
CA ARG A 314 -19.70 -7.86 -52.16
C ARG A 314 -21.07 -7.22 -52.46
N SER A 315 -21.06 -6.25 -53.36
CA SER A 315 -22.18 -5.89 -54.25
C SER A 315 -21.65 -4.79 -55.17
N SER A 316 -21.52 -4.93 -56.48
CA SER A 316 -22.61 -5.16 -57.42
C SER A 316 -22.00 -5.47 -58.80
N ASN A 317 -22.40 -6.57 -59.43
CA ASN A 317 -22.26 -6.73 -60.88
C ASN A 317 -23.45 -7.55 -61.38
N SER A 318 -24.50 -6.85 -61.83
CA SER A 318 -25.47 -7.43 -62.76
C SER A 318 -26.07 -6.34 -63.63
N SER A 319 -25.96 -6.57 -64.94
CA SER A 319 -26.95 -6.21 -65.97
C SER A 319 -27.07 -4.73 -66.36
N ASN A 320 -26.59 -4.40 -67.56
CA ASN A 320 -27.48 -4.09 -68.69
C ASN A 320 -26.70 -3.91 -69.98
N ASN A 321 -27.02 -4.75 -70.96
CA ASN A 321 -26.59 -4.63 -72.35
C ASN A 321 -27.86 -4.40 -73.19
N SER A 322 -27.99 -3.21 -73.76
CA SER A 322 -28.96 -2.89 -74.81
C SER A 322 -28.31 -1.86 -75.72
N GLY A 323 -28.12 -2.25 -76.98
CA GLY A 323 -27.31 -1.52 -77.94
C GLY A 323 -28.03 -0.40 -78.67
N SER A 324 -27.23 0.35 -79.43
CA SER A 324 -27.65 1.05 -80.65
C SER A 324 -26.41 1.61 -81.37
N ASN A 325 -26.03 0.92 -82.44
CA ASN A 325 -25.65 1.39 -83.77
C ASN A 325 -24.92 2.73 -84.01
N LYS A 326 -24.01 2.63 -85.01
CA LYS A 326 -23.62 3.63 -86.04
C LYS A 326 -22.62 4.71 -85.58
N GLU A 327 -21.66 5.19 -86.38
CA GLU A 327 -21.15 4.94 -87.75
C GLU A 327 -19.89 5.84 -87.88
N THR A 328 -18.91 5.44 -88.70
CA THR A 328 -17.84 6.31 -89.29
C THR A 328 -16.82 6.94 -88.32
N GLY A 329 -15.53 7.16 -88.60
CA GLY A 329 -14.72 6.98 -89.80
C GLY A 329 -13.28 7.47 -89.52
N LYS A 330 -12.36 6.97 -90.33
CA LYS A 330 -10.92 7.32 -90.47
C LYS A 330 -10.53 8.77 -90.08
N ARG A 331 -9.54 8.93 -89.20
CA ARG A 331 -8.12 9.25 -89.47
C ARG A 331 -7.41 9.55 -88.16
#